data_AF-A0A4J2C628-F1
#
_entry.id   AF-A0A4J2C628-F1
#
_cell.length_a   1.000
_cell.length_b   1.000
_cell.length_c   1.000
_cell.angle_alpha   90.00
_cell.angle_beta   90.00
_cell.angle_gamma   90.00
#
_symmetry.space_group_name_H-M   'P 1'
#
loop_
_entity.id
_entity.type
_entity.pdbx_description
1 polymer ?
#
loop_
_entity_poly.entity_id
_entity_poly.type
_entity_poly.pdbx_seq_one_letter_code
_entity_poly.pdbx_strand_id
1 'polypeptide(L)'
;MTSLISLHQLKADKKRDVFRIGISQFITHQSLDATREGFVDELAKQGYVEGENIEIDLQNAQGEQRNLKTISQQLAESSDVVLAIARPSAQSLANTTQTTPVIFSAVTDPVSAKLVESREHPGGNVTGTSDQSSDAISTQINLIKKVLPKAKTIGILYTQSEPNSVVQKDEAKRLLKEKGFTVVEKTILDSNNVKAAAESLMAEVDMVFVPTDNIISLTMETVKQVSIKHKVPVFGGSTEMIAVGGLYNY
;
A
#
# COMPACT_ATOMS: atom_id res chain seq x y z
N MET A 1 9.43 13.20 14.61
CA MET A 1 10.80 13.33 14.05
C MET A 1 11.80 12.69 15.01
N THR A 2 11.54 11.42 15.34
CA THR A 2 12.19 10.61 16.39
C THR A 2 11.53 9.25 16.16
N SER A 3 12.13 8.23 15.57
CA SER A 3 13.44 7.66 15.84
C SER A 3 13.98 7.03 14.54
N LEU A 4 14.79 7.78 13.79
CA LEU A 4 15.85 7.15 13.02
C LEU A 4 16.91 6.78 14.07
N ILE A 5 16.88 5.55 14.56
CA ILE A 5 18.10 4.94 15.09
C ILE A 5 19.08 5.04 13.93
N SER A 6 20.02 5.98 14.02
CA SER A 6 20.99 6.20 12.95
C SER A 6 21.66 4.85 12.70
N LEU A 7 21.65 4.36 11.46
CA LEU A 7 22.28 3.08 11.08
C LEU A 7 23.72 2.96 11.65
N HIS A 8 24.39 4.09 11.88
CA HIS A 8 25.65 4.20 12.61
C HIS A 8 25.69 3.46 13.96
N GLN A 9 24.60 3.48 14.74
CA GLN A 9 24.51 2.77 16.02
C GLN A 9 24.38 1.26 15.83
N LEU A 10 23.68 0.79 14.77
CA LEU A 10 23.57 -0.63 14.45
C LEU A 10 24.90 -1.20 13.92
N LYS A 11 25.71 -0.39 13.24
CA LYS A 11 27.03 -0.78 12.74
C LYS A 11 28.06 -1.01 13.87
N ALA A 12 27.89 -0.37 15.02
CA ALA A 12 28.88 -0.41 16.11
C ALA A 12 28.96 -1.76 16.85
N ASP A 13 27.88 -2.56 16.84
CA ASP A 13 27.78 -3.78 17.65
C ASP A 13 28.23 -5.08 16.94
N LYS A 14 28.53 -5.05 15.63
CA LYS A 14 29.05 -6.22 14.90
C LYS A 14 30.31 -5.85 14.12
N LYS A 15 31.44 -6.49 14.46
CA LYS A 15 32.67 -6.57 13.64
C LYS A 15 32.40 -7.28 12.31
N ARG A 16 31.66 -6.65 11.40
CA ARG A 16 31.52 -7.07 10.00
C ARG A 16 31.83 -5.86 9.12
N ASP A 17 32.68 -6.06 8.13
CA ASP A 17 33.11 -4.99 7.21
C ASP A 17 31.95 -4.45 6.34
N VAL A 18 30.84 -5.19 6.24
CA VAL A 18 29.66 -4.87 5.42
C VAL A 18 28.38 -5.01 6.24
N PHE A 19 27.51 -4.00 6.17
CA PHE A 19 26.22 -3.96 6.88
C PHE A 19 25.10 -4.58 6.01
N ARG A 20 24.34 -5.53 6.54
CA ARG A 20 23.38 -6.31 5.74
C ARG A 20 21.95 -5.81 5.88
N ILE A 21 21.30 -5.60 4.74
CA ILE A 21 19.93 -5.11 4.67
C ILE A 21 19.08 -6.14 3.94
N GLY A 22 18.10 -6.71 4.64
CA GLY A 22 17.09 -7.56 4.03
C GLY A 22 15.95 -6.71 3.48
N ILE A 23 15.37 -7.07 2.34
CA ILE A 23 14.14 -6.46 1.82
C ILE A 23 13.12 -7.57 1.56
N SER A 24 12.01 -7.56 2.29
CA SER A 24 10.87 -8.44 2.06
C SER A 24 9.76 -7.66 1.36
N GLN A 25 9.53 -7.93 0.07
CA GLN A 25 8.45 -7.32 -0.71
C GLN A 25 7.33 -8.33 -0.94
N PHE A 26 6.07 -7.95 -0.71
CA PHE A 26 4.97 -8.89 -0.85
C PHE A 26 4.73 -9.33 -2.31
N ILE A 27 4.71 -8.38 -3.25
CA ILE A 27 4.44 -8.63 -4.67
C ILE A 27 5.13 -7.57 -5.54
N THR A 28 5.41 -7.88 -6.80
CA THR A 28 5.86 -6.87 -7.78
C THR A 28 4.68 -6.00 -8.21
N HIS A 29 4.79 -4.69 -7.98
CA HIS A 29 3.85 -3.66 -8.43
C HIS A 29 4.54 -2.31 -8.38
N GLN A 30 4.20 -1.40 -9.30
CA GLN A 30 4.89 -0.12 -9.48
C GLN A 30 5.07 0.68 -8.18
N SER A 31 4.06 0.77 -7.31
CA SER A 31 4.18 1.52 -6.04
C SER A 31 5.16 0.88 -5.06
N LEU A 32 5.17 -0.45 -4.99
CA LEU A 32 6.05 -1.18 -4.07
C LEU A 32 7.49 -1.17 -4.58
N ASP A 33 7.67 -1.28 -5.90
CA ASP A 33 8.96 -1.15 -6.56
C ASP A 33 9.53 0.26 -6.36
N ALA A 34 8.70 1.31 -6.52
CA ALA A 34 9.09 2.69 -6.25
C ALA A 34 9.48 2.92 -4.77
N THR A 35 8.80 2.25 -3.84
CA THR A 35 9.14 2.29 -2.40
C THR A 35 10.53 1.69 -2.16
N ARG A 36 10.82 0.53 -2.77
CA ARG A 36 12.14 -0.12 -2.71
C ARG A 36 13.22 0.76 -3.31
N GLU A 37 12.99 1.28 -4.51
CA GLU A 37 13.94 2.13 -5.24
C GLU A 37 14.25 3.42 -4.45
N GLY A 38 13.22 4.11 -3.96
CA GLY A 38 13.40 5.30 -3.14
C GLY A 38 14.17 5.03 -1.83
N PHE A 39 14.00 3.86 -1.23
CA PHE A 39 14.78 3.45 -0.06
C PHE A 39 16.27 3.23 -0.40
N VAL A 40 16.56 2.52 -1.49
CA VAL A 40 17.94 2.28 -1.95
C VAL A 40 18.62 3.58 -2.36
N ASP A 41 17.90 4.47 -3.06
CA ASP A 41 18.41 5.79 -3.46
C ASP A 41 18.76 6.65 -2.24
N GLU A 42 17.92 6.63 -1.20
CA GLU A 42 18.19 7.38 0.03
C GLU A 42 19.37 6.78 0.81
N LEU A 43 19.49 5.45 0.88
CA LEU A 43 20.68 4.81 1.44
C LEU A 43 21.96 5.29 0.74
N ALA A 44 21.98 5.30 -0.59
CA ALA A 44 23.12 5.77 -1.37
C ALA A 44 23.46 7.24 -1.08
N LYS A 45 22.45 8.12 -0.98
CA LYS A 45 22.64 9.55 -0.59
C LYS A 45 23.22 9.71 0.81
N GLN A 46 22.89 8.80 1.72
CA GLN A 46 23.45 8.76 3.08
C GLN A 46 24.82 8.05 3.15
N GLY A 47 25.38 7.63 2.02
CA GLY A 47 26.69 7.00 1.92
C GLY A 47 26.68 5.49 2.15
N TYR A 48 25.52 4.83 2.13
CA TYR A 48 25.38 3.37 2.15
C TYR A 48 25.24 2.85 0.72
N VAL A 49 26.31 2.29 0.17
CA VAL A 49 26.43 1.89 -1.24
C VAL A 49 26.59 0.37 -1.34
N GLU A 50 25.71 -0.25 -2.12
CA GLU A 50 25.69 -1.70 -2.34
C GLU A 50 27.00 -2.17 -3.00
N GLY A 51 27.57 -3.25 -2.46
CA GLY A 51 28.84 -3.80 -2.91
C GLY A 51 30.08 -3.07 -2.38
N GLU A 52 29.92 -1.93 -1.70
CA GLU A 52 31.01 -1.22 -1.02
C GLU A 52 30.94 -1.40 0.50
N ASN A 53 29.83 -0.98 1.12
CA ASN A 53 29.68 -0.98 2.57
C ASN A 53 28.33 -1.53 3.06
N ILE A 54 27.43 -1.86 2.14
CA ILE A 54 26.21 -2.63 2.41
C ILE A 54 26.04 -3.80 1.44
N GLU A 55 25.27 -4.80 1.87
CA GLU A 55 24.76 -5.91 1.07
C GLU A 55 23.23 -5.90 1.17
N ILE A 56 22.53 -5.99 0.03
CA ILE A 56 21.06 -6.02 -0.01
C ILE A 56 20.58 -7.41 -0.43
N ASP A 57 19.78 -8.07 0.42
CA ASP A 57 19.09 -9.32 0.10
C ASP A 57 17.60 -9.04 -0.18
N LEU A 58 17.24 -8.91 -1.46
CA LEU A 58 15.86 -8.69 -1.89
C LEU A 58 15.12 -10.02 -2.12
N GLN A 59 14.03 -10.20 -1.37
CA GLN A 59 13.13 -11.34 -1.48
C GLN A 59 11.71 -10.86 -1.80
N ASN A 60 11.07 -11.51 -2.78
CA ASN A 60 9.70 -11.20 -3.18
C ASN A 60 8.79 -12.40 -2.95
N ALA A 61 7.70 -12.21 -2.21
CA ALA A 61 6.77 -13.28 -1.88
C ALA A 61 5.82 -13.65 -3.03
N GLN A 62 5.83 -12.93 -4.15
CA GLN A 62 5.01 -13.18 -5.34
C GLN A 62 3.50 -13.15 -5.07
N GLY A 63 3.06 -12.34 -4.09
CA GLY A 63 1.67 -12.28 -3.64
C GLY A 63 1.22 -13.47 -2.79
N GLU A 64 2.13 -14.40 -2.48
CA GLU A 64 1.81 -15.67 -1.84
C GLU A 64 2.14 -15.65 -0.35
N GLN A 65 1.11 -15.74 0.50
CA GLN A 65 1.25 -15.78 1.95
C GLN A 65 2.17 -16.91 2.44
N ARG A 66 2.14 -18.06 1.75
CA ARG A 66 2.98 -19.23 2.09
C ARG A 66 4.48 -18.98 1.97
N ASN A 67 4.90 -18.03 1.12
CA ASN A 67 6.31 -17.72 0.92
C ASN A 67 6.87 -16.82 2.04
N LEU A 68 6.01 -16.01 2.67
CA LEU A 68 6.43 -14.98 3.62
C LEU A 68 7.14 -15.54 4.84
N LYS A 69 6.72 -16.69 5.37
CA LYS A 69 7.34 -17.27 6.57
C LYS A 69 8.81 -17.62 6.33
N THR A 70 9.11 -18.32 5.23
CA THR A 70 10.48 -18.71 4.87
C THR A 70 11.34 -17.50 4.57
N ILE A 71 10.81 -16.53 3.81
CA ILE A 71 11.51 -15.26 3.53
C ILE A 71 11.82 -14.51 4.84
N SER A 72 10.85 -14.42 5.75
CA SER A 72 11.02 -13.69 7.02
C SER A 72 12.07 -14.36 7.91
N GLN A 73 12.10 -15.69 7.96
CA GLN A 73 13.10 -16.44 8.72
C GLN A 73 14.51 -16.20 8.17
N GLN A 74 14.69 -16.35 6.86
CA GLN A 74 15.97 -16.09 6.20
C GLN A 74 16.47 -14.67 6.49
N LEU A 75 15.63 -13.65 6.23
CA LEU A 75 16.04 -12.25 6.37
C LEU A 75 16.29 -11.86 7.82
N ALA A 76 15.49 -12.37 8.77
CA ALA A 76 15.70 -12.08 10.19
C ALA A 76 17.04 -12.63 10.72
N GLU A 77 17.48 -13.77 10.21
CA GLU A 77 18.74 -14.42 10.61
C GLU A 77 19.97 -13.80 9.90
N SER A 78 19.82 -13.42 8.62
CA SER A 78 20.94 -12.99 7.78
C SER A 78 21.24 -11.50 7.83
N SER A 79 20.26 -10.67 8.19
CA SER A 79 20.31 -9.20 8.07
C SER A 79 20.53 -8.49 9.40
N ASP A 80 21.12 -7.29 9.33
CA ASP A 80 21.26 -6.40 10.49
C ASP A 80 20.03 -5.49 10.65
N VAL A 81 19.29 -5.25 9.56
CA VAL A 81 17.98 -4.60 9.51
C VAL A 81 17.17 -5.15 8.34
N VAL A 82 15.85 -5.18 8.46
CA VAL A 82 14.97 -5.62 7.36
C VAL A 82 13.97 -4.53 7.00
N LEU A 83 13.88 -4.18 5.72
CA LEU A 83 12.78 -3.43 5.15
C LEU A 83 11.64 -4.38 4.77
N ALA A 84 10.45 -4.13 5.28
CA ALA A 84 9.24 -4.86 4.94
C ALA A 84 8.30 -3.97 4.13
N ILE A 85 8.10 -4.32 2.86
CA ILE A 85 7.25 -3.55 1.94
C ILE A 85 5.88 -4.23 1.84
N ALA A 86 4.85 -3.48 2.23
CA ALA A 86 3.46 -3.89 2.42
C ALA A 86 3.16 -4.66 3.72
N ARG A 87 1.88 -4.58 4.13
CA ARG A 87 1.37 -5.15 5.39
C ARG A 87 1.67 -6.64 5.58
N PRO A 88 1.47 -7.55 4.61
CA PRO A 88 1.76 -8.98 4.82
C PRO A 88 3.23 -9.25 5.16
N SER A 89 4.16 -8.61 4.45
CA SER A 89 5.59 -8.71 4.73
C SER A 89 5.95 -8.19 6.12
N ALA A 90 5.41 -7.01 6.48
CA ALA A 90 5.66 -6.42 7.80
C ALA A 90 5.13 -7.30 8.94
N GLN A 91 3.92 -7.85 8.79
CA GLN A 91 3.32 -8.74 9.79
C GLN A 91 4.08 -10.06 9.92
N SER A 92 4.51 -10.64 8.80
CA SER A 92 5.29 -11.88 8.83
C SER A 92 6.64 -11.68 9.55
N LEU A 93 7.34 -10.57 9.28
CA LEU A 93 8.59 -10.24 9.96
C LEU A 93 8.40 -9.92 11.45
N ALA A 94 7.40 -9.13 11.80
CA ALA A 94 7.05 -8.84 13.20
C ALA A 94 6.70 -10.10 13.99
N ASN A 95 6.07 -11.10 13.36
CA ASN A 95 5.81 -12.40 13.99
C ASN A 95 7.04 -13.31 14.06
N THR A 96 8.06 -13.06 13.26
CA THR A 96 9.24 -13.92 13.13
C THR A 96 10.39 -13.49 14.04
N THR A 97 10.56 -12.19 14.27
CA THR A 97 11.69 -11.66 15.04
C THR A 97 11.29 -10.49 15.92
N GLN A 98 11.76 -10.54 17.17
CA GLN A 98 11.63 -9.46 18.15
C GLN A 98 12.95 -8.71 18.38
N THR A 99 14.02 -9.11 17.69
CA THR A 99 15.38 -8.60 17.92
C THR A 99 15.96 -7.92 16.69
N THR A 100 15.77 -8.50 15.49
CA THR A 100 16.19 -7.87 14.24
C THR A 100 15.31 -6.65 14.00
N PRO A 101 15.87 -5.44 13.84
CA PRO A 101 15.08 -4.25 13.54
C PRO A 101 14.31 -4.42 12.24
N VAL A 102 13.00 -4.13 12.27
CA VAL A 102 12.11 -4.17 11.10
C VAL A 102 11.63 -2.77 10.80
N ILE A 103 11.93 -2.27 9.60
CA ILE A 103 11.43 -1.02 9.07
C ILE A 103 10.31 -1.36 8.09
N PHE A 104 9.07 -0.94 8.32
CA PHE A 104 7.98 -1.14 7.35
C PHE A 104 7.78 0.09 6.45
N SER A 105 7.28 -0.15 5.25
CA SER A 105 6.76 0.89 4.35
C SER A 105 5.59 0.34 3.53
N ALA A 106 4.83 1.24 2.89
CA ALA A 106 3.56 0.93 2.21
C ALA A 106 2.57 0.18 3.13
N VAL A 107 2.49 0.63 4.40
CA VAL A 107 1.53 0.12 5.38
C VAL A 107 0.58 1.24 5.77
N THR A 108 -0.70 1.09 5.45
CA THR A 108 -1.70 2.12 5.74
C THR A 108 -1.92 2.31 7.24
N ASP A 109 -2.35 1.28 7.95
CA ASP A 109 -2.60 1.39 9.40
C ASP A 109 -1.71 0.42 10.17
N PRO A 110 -0.53 0.87 10.65
CA PRO A 110 0.40 0.02 11.37
C PRO A 110 -0.11 -0.36 12.78
N VAL A 111 -0.99 0.44 13.38
CA VAL A 111 -1.58 0.15 14.70
C VAL A 111 -2.60 -0.98 14.58
N SER A 112 -3.55 -0.86 13.64
CA SER A 112 -4.53 -1.93 13.37
C SER A 112 -3.86 -3.18 12.78
N ALA A 113 -2.70 -3.03 12.14
CA ALA A 113 -1.87 -4.16 11.71
C ALA A 113 -1.14 -4.87 12.85
N LYS A 114 -1.19 -4.31 14.08
CA LYS A 114 -0.46 -4.78 15.28
C LYS A 114 1.05 -4.79 15.08
N LEU A 115 1.56 -3.88 14.25
CA LEU A 115 3.00 -3.70 14.04
C LEU A 115 3.61 -2.79 15.11
N VAL A 116 2.81 -1.86 15.64
CA VAL A 116 3.23 -0.86 16.61
C VAL A 116 2.13 -0.63 17.65
N GLU A 117 2.50 -0.26 18.87
CA GLU A 117 1.54 0.13 19.92
C GLU A 117 0.81 1.44 19.58
N SER A 118 1.55 2.41 19.02
CA SER A 118 1.04 3.70 18.56
C SER A 118 1.92 4.27 17.45
N ARG A 119 1.48 5.35 16.79
CA ARG A 119 2.27 5.99 15.71
C ARG A 119 3.47 6.74 16.28
N GLU A 120 3.37 7.23 17.51
CA GLU A 120 4.40 8.00 18.20
C GLU A 120 5.38 7.11 18.98
N HIS A 121 4.88 5.99 19.53
CA HIS A 121 5.64 5.04 20.33
C HIS A 121 5.43 3.62 19.79
N PRO A 122 6.40 3.07 19.03
CA PRO A 122 6.24 1.77 18.40
C PRO A 122 6.18 0.58 19.37
N GLY A 123 6.85 0.67 20.53
CA GLY A 123 6.80 -0.34 21.59
C GLY A 123 7.69 -1.57 21.39
N GLY A 124 8.44 -1.67 20.28
CA GLY A 124 9.29 -2.84 19.99
C GLY A 124 10.35 -2.58 18.93
N ASN A 125 10.79 -3.64 18.25
CA ASN A 125 11.81 -3.63 17.18
C ASN A 125 11.24 -3.24 15.80
N VAL A 126 9.95 -2.93 15.72
CA VAL A 126 9.25 -2.60 14.47
C VAL A 126 8.95 -1.10 14.43
N THR A 127 9.31 -0.43 13.34
CA THR A 127 9.00 0.98 13.07
C THR A 127 8.88 1.21 11.56
N GLY A 128 8.56 2.41 11.08
CA GLY A 128 8.47 2.62 9.63
C GLY A 128 7.63 3.82 9.20
N THR A 129 7.28 3.82 7.92
CA THR A 129 6.44 4.84 7.28
C THR A 129 5.07 4.28 6.92
N SER A 130 4.04 5.10 7.12
CA SER A 130 2.68 4.80 6.73
C SER A 130 2.31 5.60 5.48
N ASP A 131 1.63 4.95 4.54
CA ASP A 131 1.08 5.59 3.33
C ASP A 131 -0.32 6.19 3.55
N GLN A 132 -0.84 6.12 4.77
CA GLN A 132 -2.12 6.69 5.11
C GLN A 132 -2.02 8.22 5.18
N SER A 133 -2.65 8.91 4.23
CA SER A 133 -3.01 10.32 4.40
C SER A 133 -4.38 10.41 5.05
N SER A 134 -4.47 11.08 6.20
CA SER A 134 -5.72 11.23 6.96
C SER A 134 -6.79 12.01 6.21
N ASP A 135 -6.39 12.83 5.23
CA ASP A 135 -7.26 13.68 4.44
C ASP A 135 -7.48 13.19 3.00
N ALA A 136 -6.74 12.20 2.49
CA ALA A 136 -6.74 11.84 1.06
C ALA A 136 -8.15 11.56 0.52
N ILE A 137 -8.90 10.68 1.20
CA ILE A 137 -10.26 10.32 0.79
C ILE A 137 -11.18 11.55 0.85
N SER A 138 -11.03 12.38 1.89
CA SER A 138 -11.82 13.61 2.02
C SER A 138 -11.50 14.61 0.89
N THR A 139 -10.23 14.71 0.49
CA THR A 139 -9.75 15.56 -0.60
C THR A 139 -10.28 15.07 -1.95
N GLN A 140 -10.16 13.77 -2.24
CA GLN A 140 -10.73 13.15 -3.44
C GLN A 140 -12.24 13.41 -3.53
N ILE A 141 -12.98 13.19 -2.45
CA ILE A 141 -14.43 13.39 -2.40
C ILE A 141 -14.80 14.88 -2.54
N ASN A 142 -14.04 15.79 -1.94
CA ASN A 142 -14.26 17.23 -2.06
C ASN A 142 -14.14 17.73 -3.51
N LEU A 143 -13.36 17.03 -4.34
CA LEU A 143 -13.15 17.38 -5.74
C LEU A 143 -14.25 16.86 -6.67
N ILE A 144 -15.04 15.86 -6.25
CA ILE A 144 -16.12 15.30 -7.07
C ILE A 144 -17.06 16.41 -7.56
N LYS A 145 -17.51 17.32 -6.70
CA LYS A 145 -18.42 18.42 -7.13
C LYS A 145 -17.74 19.44 -8.05
N LYS A 146 -16.41 19.56 -8.02
CA LYS A 146 -15.66 20.47 -8.92
C LYS A 146 -15.51 19.87 -10.32
N VAL A 147 -15.23 18.57 -10.38
CA VAL A 147 -14.98 17.86 -11.66
C VAL A 147 -16.29 17.38 -12.30
N LEU A 148 -17.23 16.90 -11.48
CA LEU A 148 -18.50 16.32 -11.88
C LEU A 148 -19.66 17.00 -11.12
N PRO A 149 -19.97 18.27 -11.41
CA PRO A 149 -20.95 19.06 -10.64
C PRO A 149 -22.38 18.51 -10.69
N LYS A 150 -22.67 17.61 -11.64
CA LYS A 150 -24.00 16.99 -11.82
C LYS A 150 -24.11 15.59 -11.23
N ALA A 151 -23.03 15.01 -10.72
CA ALA A 151 -23.05 13.66 -10.15
C ALA A 151 -23.94 13.62 -8.89
N LYS A 152 -24.72 12.55 -8.76
CA LYS A 152 -25.64 12.28 -7.64
C LYS A 152 -25.41 10.91 -7.02
N THR A 153 -25.12 9.92 -7.86
CA THR A 153 -24.91 8.53 -7.43
C THR A 153 -23.47 8.14 -7.67
N ILE A 154 -22.77 7.76 -6.61
CA ILE A 154 -21.36 7.37 -6.64
C ILE A 154 -21.24 5.88 -6.33
N GLY A 155 -20.60 5.15 -7.23
CA GLY A 155 -20.24 3.75 -7.02
C GLY A 155 -18.94 3.62 -6.25
N ILE A 156 -18.81 2.61 -5.40
CA ILE A 156 -17.52 2.19 -4.83
C ILE A 156 -17.25 0.76 -5.24
N LEU A 157 -16.14 0.54 -5.97
CA LEU A 157 -15.67 -0.79 -6.35
C LEU A 157 -14.45 -1.14 -5.48
N TYR A 158 -14.49 -2.29 -4.78
CA TYR A 158 -13.41 -2.69 -3.88
C TYR A 158 -13.31 -4.22 -3.71
N THR A 159 -12.16 -4.70 -3.27
CA THR A 159 -11.91 -6.11 -3.00
C THR A 159 -12.13 -6.44 -1.52
N GLN A 160 -13.05 -7.37 -1.22
CA GLN A 160 -13.43 -7.70 0.17
C GLN A 160 -12.30 -8.37 0.96
N SER A 161 -11.41 -9.08 0.27
CA SER A 161 -10.25 -9.77 0.88
C SER A 161 -9.09 -8.83 1.20
N GLU A 162 -9.18 -7.53 0.87
CA GLU A 162 -8.19 -6.50 1.17
C GLU A 162 -8.67 -5.59 2.32
N PRO A 163 -8.19 -5.78 3.56
CA PRO A 163 -8.64 -4.97 4.71
C PRO A 163 -8.41 -3.46 4.54
N ASN A 164 -7.34 -3.05 3.84
CA ASN A 164 -7.09 -1.65 3.46
C ASN A 164 -8.25 -1.09 2.62
N SER A 165 -8.68 -1.81 1.59
CA SER A 165 -9.79 -1.40 0.73
C SER A 165 -11.09 -1.28 1.50
N VAL A 166 -11.37 -2.20 2.42
CA VAL A 166 -12.56 -2.15 3.28
C VAL A 166 -12.58 -0.88 4.14
N VAL A 167 -11.48 -0.57 4.83
CA VAL A 167 -11.36 0.62 5.69
C VAL A 167 -11.55 1.90 4.88
N GLN A 168 -10.85 2.02 3.75
CA GLN A 168 -10.96 3.21 2.89
C GLN A 168 -12.35 3.35 2.28
N LYS A 169 -12.97 2.24 1.87
CA LYS A 169 -14.34 2.24 1.36
C LYS A 169 -15.34 2.71 2.40
N ASP A 170 -15.24 2.25 3.65
CA ASP A 170 -16.15 2.65 4.71
C ASP A 170 -16.05 4.15 5.01
N GLU A 171 -14.83 4.68 5.03
CA GLU A 171 -14.60 6.13 5.19
C GLU A 171 -15.13 6.92 3.99
N ALA A 172 -14.87 6.45 2.75
CA ALA A 172 -15.37 7.09 1.54
C ALA A 172 -16.91 7.13 1.53
N LYS A 173 -17.56 6.01 1.87
CA LYS A 173 -19.02 5.90 1.97
C LYS A 173 -19.59 6.89 2.98
N ARG A 174 -18.97 7.02 4.16
CA ARG A 174 -19.39 7.98 5.20
C ARG A 174 -19.34 9.41 4.65
N LEU A 175 -18.18 9.82 4.12
CA LEU A 175 -17.95 11.16 3.58
C LEU A 175 -18.83 11.50 2.37
N LEU A 176 -19.06 10.55 1.48
CA LEU A 176 -19.96 10.72 0.32
C LEU A 176 -21.40 10.97 0.78
N LYS A 177 -21.90 10.17 1.73
CA LYS A 177 -23.24 10.35 2.29
C LYS A 177 -23.39 11.69 3.00
N GLU A 178 -22.39 12.13 3.78
CA GLU A 178 -22.38 13.45 4.43
C GLU A 178 -22.48 14.60 3.43
N LYS A 179 -22.00 14.41 2.19
CA LYS A 179 -22.09 15.41 1.11
C LYS A 179 -23.37 15.32 0.27
N GLY A 180 -24.27 14.40 0.63
CA GLY A 180 -25.57 14.21 0.00
C GLY A 180 -25.55 13.33 -1.26
N PHE A 181 -24.50 12.54 -1.47
CA PHE A 181 -24.48 11.57 -2.57
C PHE A 181 -25.21 10.28 -2.19
N THR A 182 -25.88 9.68 -3.17
CA THR A 182 -26.28 8.28 -3.10
C THR A 182 -25.05 7.40 -3.32
N VAL A 183 -24.85 6.37 -2.50
CA VAL A 183 -23.69 5.47 -2.61
C VAL A 183 -24.14 4.07 -2.94
N VAL A 184 -23.53 3.48 -3.97
CA VAL A 184 -23.71 2.07 -4.37
C VAL A 184 -22.38 1.34 -4.20
N GLU A 185 -22.38 0.25 -3.44
CA GLU A 185 -21.18 -0.56 -3.24
C GLU A 185 -21.21 -1.79 -4.15
N LYS A 186 -20.08 -2.10 -4.77
CA LYS A 186 -19.85 -3.37 -5.44
C LYS A 186 -18.52 -3.94 -4.98
N THR A 187 -18.52 -5.23 -4.66
CA THR A 187 -17.31 -5.92 -4.22
C THR A 187 -16.96 -7.09 -5.12
N ILE A 188 -15.68 -7.44 -5.11
CA ILE A 188 -15.10 -8.63 -5.72
C ILE A 188 -14.29 -9.40 -4.68
N LEU A 189 -14.06 -10.68 -4.95
CA LEU A 189 -13.16 -11.53 -4.16
C LEU A 189 -11.78 -11.69 -4.81
N ASP A 190 -11.73 -11.62 -6.14
CA ASP A 190 -10.55 -11.82 -6.96
C ASP A 190 -10.66 -11.07 -8.31
N SER A 191 -9.60 -11.12 -9.11
CA SER A 191 -9.50 -10.44 -10.40
C SER A 191 -10.48 -10.97 -11.47
N ASN A 192 -10.98 -12.20 -11.34
CA ASN A 192 -11.82 -12.83 -12.38
C ASN A 192 -13.19 -12.14 -12.51
N ASN A 193 -13.66 -11.54 -11.42
CA ASN A 193 -15.00 -10.97 -11.32
C ASN A 193 -15.05 -9.45 -11.59
N VAL A 194 -13.89 -8.80 -11.81
CA VAL A 194 -13.77 -7.34 -11.94
C VAL A 194 -14.67 -6.79 -13.05
N LYS A 195 -14.64 -7.39 -14.24
CA LYS A 195 -15.39 -6.90 -15.41
C LYS A 195 -16.90 -6.87 -15.13
N ALA A 196 -17.45 -7.98 -14.66
CA ALA A 196 -18.88 -8.09 -14.39
C ALA A 196 -19.33 -7.17 -13.24
N ALA A 197 -18.51 -7.04 -12.20
CA ALA A 197 -18.76 -6.11 -11.10
C ALA A 197 -18.77 -4.66 -11.59
N ALA A 198 -17.77 -4.26 -12.39
CA ALA A 198 -17.68 -2.93 -12.98
C ALA A 198 -18.86 -2.64 -13.94
N GLU A 199 -19.23 -3.58 -14.81
CA GLU A 199 -20.37 -3.39 -15.73
C GLU A 199 -21.69 -3.20 -14.99
N SER A 200 -21.93 -4.01 -13.95
CA SER A 200 -23.12 -3.88 -13.09
C SER A 200 -23.15 -2.53 -12.38
N LEU A 201 -22.03 -2.08 -11.82
CA LEU A 201 -21.95 -0.84 -11.07
C LEU A 201 -22.09 0.39 -11.98
N MET A 202 -21.36 0.42 -13.10
CA MET A 202 -21.35 1.55 -14.05
C MET A 202 -22.65 1.67 -14.87
N ALA A 203 -23.59 0.75 -14.72
CA ALA A 203 -24.92 0.88 -15.30
C ALA A 203 -25.85 1.83 -14.50
N GLU A 204 -25.53 2.11 -13.23
CA GLU A 204 -26.43 2.82 -12.31
C GLU A 204 -25.80 4.01 -11.57
N VAL A 205 -24.52 4.31 -11.82
CA VAL A 205 -23.79 5.37 -11.12
C VAL A 205 -23.22 6.42 -12.09
N ASP A 206 -23.03 7.63 -11.60
CA ASP A 206 -22.46 8.74 -12.36
C ASP A 206 -20.93 8.73 -12.37
N MET A 207 -20.32 8.02 -11.41
CA MET A 207 -18.88 7.93 -11.20
C MET A 207 -18.56 6.74 -10.30
N VAL A 208 -17.38 6.15 -10.48
CA VAL A 208 -16.86 5.09 -9.61
C VAL A 208 -15.65 5.61 -8.84
N PHE A 209 -15.68 5.43 -7.52
CA PHE A 209 -14.53 5.55 -6.64
C PHE A 209 -13.90 4.16 -6.44
N VAL A 210 -12.59 4.08 -6.56
CA VAL A 210 -11.80 2.89 -6.24
C VAL A 210 -10.80 3.26 -5.15
N PRO A 211 -10.79 2.60 -3.98
CA PRO A 211 -9.74 2.77 -2.96
C PRO A 211 -8.34 2.42 -3.48
N THR A 212 -7.31 2.56 -2.64
CA THR A 212 -5.99 1.96 -2.90
C THR A 212 -6.09 0.42 -2.80
N ASP A 213 -6.59 -0.19 -3.87
CA ASP A 213 -6.91 -1.61 -3.97
C ASP A 213 -5.96 -2.30 -4.97
N ASN A 214 -5.24 -3.32 -4.52
CA ASN A 214 -4.17 -3.91 -5.33
C ASN A 214 -4.73 -4.74 -6.48
N ILE A 215 -5.76 -5.56 -6.23
CA ILE A 215 -6.39 -6.40 -7.24
C ILE A 215 -7.07 -5.55 -8.33
N ILE A 216 -7.75 -4.46 -7.96
CA ILE A 216 -8.34 -3.56 -8.95
C ILE A 216 -7.25 -2.78 -9.71
N SER A 217 -6.17 -2.36 -9.05
CA SER A 217 -5.03 -1.71 -9.72
C SER A 217 -4.46 -2.61 -10.83
N LEU A 218 -4.25 -3.90 -10.54
CA LEU A 218 -3.75 -4.89 -11.50
C LEU A 218 -4.70 -5.11 -12.69
N THR A 219 -5.99 -4.83 -12.51
CA THR A 219 -7.03 -5.04 -13.52
C THR A 219 -7.59 -3.72 -14.07
N MET A 220 -6.91 -2.60 -13.83
CA MET A 220 -7.40 -1.27 -14.19
C MET A 220 -7.65 -1.10 -15.69
N GLU A 221 -6.91 -1.83 -16.55
CA GLU A 221 -7.16 -1.84 -17.99
C GLU A 221 -8.57 -2.36 -18.32
N THR A 222 -9.04 -3.40 -17.61
CA THR A 222 -10.39 -3.93 -17.73
C THR A 222 -11.42 -2.90 -17.25
N VAL A 223 -11.16 -2.27 -16.11
CA VAL A 223 -12.04 -1.23 -15.54
C VAL A 223 -12.16 -0.04 -16.50
N LYS A 224 -11.06 0.38 -17.13
CA LYS A 224 -11.03 1.44 -18.14
C LYS A 224 -11.90 1.11 -19.35
N GLN A 225 -11.82 -0.10 -19.88
CA GLN A 225 -12.65 -0.52 -21.02
C GLN A 225 -14.15 -0.41 -20.69
N VAL A 226 -14.54 -0.83 -19.48
CA VAL A 226 -15.93 -0.70 -19.01
C VAL A 226 -16.32 0.76 -18.79
N SER A 227 -15.43 1.56 -18.18
CA SER A 227 -15.62 2.99 -17.96
C SER A 227 -15.88 3.75 -19.26
N ILE A 228 -15.09 3.50 -20.31
CA ILE A 228 -15.27 4.10 -21.64
C ILE A 228 -16.61 3.69 -22.25
N LYS A 229 -16.96 2.40 -22.17
CA LYS A 229 -18.22 1.85 -22.69
C LYS A 229 -19.43 2.51 -22.03
N HIS A 230 -19.41 2.66 -20.70
CA HIS A 230 -20.51 3.24 -19.93
C HIS A 230 -20.46 4.76 -19.83
N LYS A 231 -19.35 5.40 -20.24
CA LYS A 231 -19.06 6.84 -20.06
C LYS A 231 -19.11 7.26 -18.59
N VAL A 232 -18.67 6.39 -17.71
CA VAL A 232 -18.65 6.61 -16.25
C VAL A 232 -17.20 6.82 -15.81
N PRO A 233 -16.81 8.01 -15.33
CA PRO A 233 -15.45 8.28 -14.87
C PRO A 233 -15.09 7.48 -13.62
N VAL A 234 -13.79 7.16 -13.48
CA VAL A 234 -13.23 6.43 -12.35
C VAL A 234 -12.24 7.32 -11.61
N PHE A 235 -12.41 7.52 -10.30
CA PHE A 235 -11.35 8.09 -9.45
C PHE A 235 -10.65 6.95 -8.76
N GLY A 236 -9.34 6.85 -8.98
CA GLY A 236 -8.50 5.81 -8.40
C GLY A 236 -7.79 6.32 -7.15
N GLY A 237 -7.60 5.44 -6.18
CA GLY A 237 -6.85 5.71 -4.95
C GLY A 237 -5.34 5.56 -5.09
N SER A 238 -4.82 5.49 -6.32
CA SER A 238 -3.39 5.36 -6.59
C SER A 238 -3.02 6.00 -7.93
N THR A 239 -1.75 6.41 -8.06
CA THR A 239 -1.22 7.03 -9.28
C THR A 239 -1.20 6.06 -10.46
N GLU A 240 -1.01 4.77 -10.21
CA GLU A 240 -1.01 3.71 -11.21
C GLU A 240 -2.38 3.61 -11.89
N MET A 241 -3.46 3.72 -11.11
CA MET A 241 -4.81 3.72 -11.67
C MET A 241 -5.02 4.91 -12.62
N ILE A 242 -4.43 6.08 -12.31
CA ILE A 242 -4.51 7.28 -13.16
C ILE A 242 -3.69 7.11 -14.43
N ALA A 243 -2.48 6.56 -14.32
CA ALA A 243 -1.61 6.29 -15.48
C ALA A 243 -2.29 5.40 -16.52
N VAL A 244 -3.15 4.47 -16.09
CA VAL A 244 -3.88 3.56 -16.98
C VAL A 244 -5.15 4.20 -17.58
N GLY A 245 -5.79 5.15 -16.89
CA GLY A 245 -6.98 5.84 -17.41
C GLY A 245 -7.99 6.32 -16.37
N GLY A 246 -7.66 6.24 -15.07
CA GLY A 246 -8.43 6.92 -14.03
C GLY A 246 -8.41 8.44 -14.23
N LEU A 247 -9.52 9.10 -13.92
CA LEU A 247 -9.72 10.52 -14.17
C LEU A 247 -8.98 11.41 -13.17
N TYR A 248 -8.90 11.01 -11.90
CA TYR A 248 -8.27 11.81 -10.85
C TYR A 248 -7.83 10.98 -9.64
N ASN A 249 -6.68 11.34 -9.06
CA ASN A 249 -6.18 10.92 -7.75
C ASN A 249 -5.60 12.15 -7.00
N TYR A 250 -5.51 12.06 -5.67
CA TYR A 250 -4.78 12.97 -4.78
C TYR A 250 -3.47 12.33 -4.33
#